data_AF-A0A4Z0A735-F1
#
_entry.id   AF-A0A4Z0A735-F1
#
_cell.length_a   1.000
_cell.length_b   1.000
_cell.length_c   1.000
_cell.angle_alpha   90.00
_cell.angle_beta   90.00
_cell.angle_gamma   90.00
#
_symmetry.space_group_name_H-M   'P 1'
#
loop_
_entity.id
_entity.type
_entity.pdbx_description
1 polymer ?
#
loop_
_entity_poly.entity_id
_entity_poly.type
_entity_poly.pdbx_seq_one_letter_code
_entity_poly.pdbx_strand_id
1 'polypeptide(L)'
;MQNIPLDKAELLAIFLETLVYGMFLSLYIMLLLVLLRLGPAGRAKRRTMLPVGTILFVLATAHLVIDFVRILDGFVYEPGGPMVYFSNIAHPLFTAKTVLYVTQTLIGDGVMIWRCYMVYNKKLWVIAVPGIVLLVNACAGYLVCYELSHATHGTTVFQTAASWIATFFSLTMAINVSCTAVIALRIYMSGSLSGSIHSLMPALIAIVESGALYSSGVMGLLIAYCRNSNGQYPALDVVQRSRSTSMLARRVWTRLRFR
;
A
#
# COMPACT_ATOMS: atom_id res chain seq x y z
N MET A 1 -18.81 21.90 -7.17
CA MET A 1 -19.18 20.61 -6.54
C MET A 1 -18.88 20.77 -5.07
N GLN A 2 -19.88 20.64 -4.19
CA GLN A 2 -19.71 20.86 -2.75
C GLN A 2 -18.61 19.94 -2.22
N ASN A 3 -17.49 20.54 -1.80
CA ASN A 3 -16.41 19.81 -1.15
C ASN A 3 -16.95 19.21 0.15
N ILE A 4 -16.76 17.91 0.34
CA ILE A 4 -17.08 17.25 1.61
C ILE A 4 -16.24 17.94 2.68
N PRO A 5 -16.86 18.46 3.75
CA PRO A 5 -16.12 19.11 4.82
C PRO A 5 -15.20 18.08 5.49
N LEU A 6 -14.02 18.55 5.90
CA LEU A 6 -12.87 17.71 6.26
C LEU A 6 -13.19 16.75 7.43
N ASP A 7 -13.99 17.22 8.37
CA ASP A 7 -14.54 16.47 9.50
C ASP A 7 -15.34 15.22 9.06
N LYS A 8 -16.27 15.39 8.11
CA LYS A 8 -17.07 14.27 7.59
C LYS A 8 -16.21 13.29 6.77
N ALA A 9 -15.21 13.80 6.05
CA ALA A 9 -14.30 12.97 5.28
C ALA A 9 -13.43 12.07 6.18
N GLU A 10 -12.92 12.61 7.30
CA GLU A 10 -12.12 11.85 8.28
C GLU A 10 -12.95 10.79 9.01
N LEU A 11 -14.21 11.09 9.38
CA LEU A 11 -15.13 10.09 9.95
C LEU A 11 -15.47 8.95 8.98
N LEU A 12 -15.71 9.29 7.70
CA LEU A 12 -15.96 8.28 6.68
C LEU A 12 -14.69 7.44 6.42
N ALA A 13 -13.51 8.07 6.46
CA ALA A 13 -12.22 7.42 6.27
C ALA A 13 -12.00 6.33 7.32
N ILE A 14 -12.12 6.65 8.61
CA ILE A 14 -11.89 5.66 9.67
C ILE A 14 -12.92 4.52 9.64
N PHE A 15 -14.17 4.81 9.29
CA PHE A 15 -15.21 3.78 9.17
C PHE A 15 -14.86 2.78 8.06
N LEU A 16 -14.46 3.27 6.88
CA LEU A 16 -14.02 2.40 5.79
C LEU A 16 -12.69 1.71 6.12
N GLU A 17 -11.77 2.39 6.80
CA GLU A 17 -10.47 1.84 7.18
C GLU A 17 -10.61 0.67 8.14
N THR A 18 -11.48 0.77 9.16
CA THR A 18 -11.75 -0.31 10.11
C THR A 18 -12.37 -1.54 9.44
N LEU A 19 -13.28 -1.36 8.48
CA LEU A 19 -13.83 -2.45 7.67
C LEU A 19 -12.75 -3.18 6.87
N VAL A 20 -11.89 -2.43 6.17
CA VAL A 20 -10.80 -3.03 5.38
C VAL A 20 -9.73 -3.65 6.29
N TYR A 21 -9.51 -3.09 7.48
CA TYR A 21 -8.65 -3.70 8.49
C TYR A 21 -9.15 -5.06 8.95
N GLY A 22 -10.46 -5.23 9.17
CA GLY A 22 -11.04 -6.52 9.54
C GLY A 22 -10.76 -7.60 8.50
N MET A 23 -10.89 -7.26 7.21
CA MET A 23 -10.50 -8.16 6.11
C MET A 23 -8.99 -8.46 6.09
N PHE A 24 -8.15 -7.47 6.42
CA PHE A 24 -6.71 -7.65 6.49
C PHE A 24 -6.29 -8.58 7.63
N LEU A 25 -6.91 -8.41 8.81
CA LEU A 25 -6.70 -9.26 9.97
C LEU A 25 -7.07 -10.73 9.67
N SER A 26 -8.22 -10.98 9.06
CA SER A 26 -8.65 -12.34 8.73
C SER A 26 -7.69 -13.02 7.75
N LEU A 27 -7.21 -12.30 6.72
CA LEU A 27 -6.21 -12.80 5.78
C LEU A 27 -4.85 -13.06 6.43
N TYR A 28 -4.43 -12.22 7.38
CA TYR A 28 -3.20 -12.42 8.13
C TYR A 28 -3.29 -13.66 9.04
N ILE A 29 -4.41 -13.86 9.75
CA ILE A 29 -4.67 -15.06 10.54
C ILE A 29 -4.64 -16.31 9.64
N MET A 30 -5.31 -16.28 8.49
CA MET A 30 -5.28 -17.37 7.51
C MET A 30 -3.86 -17.66 7.02
N LEU A 31 -3.06 -16.62 6.75
CA LEU A 31 -1.66 -16.78 6.36
C LEU A 31 -0.85 -17.46 7.48
N LEU A 32 -1.01 -17.05 8.74
CA LEU A 32 -0.35 -17.66 9.89
C LEU A 32 -0.75 -19.13 10.04
N LEU A 33 -2.05 -19.45 10.01
CA LEU A 33 -2.54 -20.82 10.11
C LEU A 33 -1.97 -21.71 9.01
N VAL A 34 -1.93 -21.22 7.77
CA VAL A 34 -1.31 -21.94 6.65
C VAL A 34 0.19 -22.14 6.89
N LEU A 35 0.93 -21.11 7.30
CA LEU A 35 2.38 -21.20 7.55
C LEU A 35 2.74 -22.10 8.73
N LEU A 36 1.86 -22.23 9.72
CA LEU A 36 2.05 -23.13 10.87
C LEU A 36 1.73 -24.58 10.51
N ARG A 37 0.77 -24.82 9.60
CA ARG A 37 0.46 -26.16 9.06
C ARG A 37 1.47 -26.66 8.03
N LEU A 38 2.46 -25.84 7.67
CA LEU A 38 3.55 -26.26 6.78
C LEU A 38 4.56 -27.14 7.52
N GLY A 39 4.75 -28.36 7.03
CA GLY A 39 5.82 -29.26 7.47
C GLY A 39 7.25 -28.77 7.13
N PRO A 40 8.28 -29.60 7.34
CA PRO A 40 9.70 -29.22 7.20
C PRO A 40 10.07 -28.60 5.85
N ALA A 41 9.46 -29.04 4.75
CA ALA A 41 9.66 -28.51 3.39
C ALA A 41 9.25 -27.03 3.24
N GLY A 42 8.44 -26.51 4.15
CA GLY A 42 7.97 -25.13 4.16
C GLY A 42 8.86 -24.13 4.92
N ARG A 43 9.93 -24.59 5.58
CA ARG A 43 10.72 -23.80 6.55
C ARG A 43 11.39 -22.58 5.95
N ALA A 44 11.98 -22.70 4.75
CA ALA A 44 12.61 -21.58 4.05
C ALA A 44 11.60 -20.47 3.71
N LYS A 45 10.39 -20.87 3.29
CA LYS A 45 9.30 -19.96 2.92
C LYS A 45 8.66 -19.31 4.16
N ARG A 46 8.57 -20.03 5.28
CA ARG A 46 8.15 -19.48 6.58
C ARG A 46 9.13 -18.39 7.05
N ARG A 47 10.44 -18.65 6.96
CA ARG A 47 11.50 -17.74 7.41
C ARG A 47 11.50 -16.40 6.65
N THR A 48 11.10 -16.39 5.38
CA THR A 48 11.04 -15.15 4.56
C THR A 48 9.67 -14.48 4.60
N MET A 49 8.57 -15.24 4.58
CA MET A 49 7.23 -14.65 4.47
C MET A 49 6.65 -14.14 5.78
N LEU A 50 6.97 -14.81 6.91
CA LEU A 50 6.46 -14.45 8.23
C LEU A 50 6.92 -13.05 8.68
N PRO A 51 8.22 -12.70 8.68
CA PRO A 51 8.66 -11.38 9.14
C PRO A 51 8.09 -10.24 8.30
N VAL A 52 7.99 -10.42 6.98
CA VAL A 52 7.40 -9.39 6.10
C VAL A 52 5.90 -9.21 6.39
N GLY A 53 5.17 -10.31 6.60
CA GLY A 53 3.76 -10.26 6.94
C GLY A 53 3.51 -9.61 8.31
N THR A 54 4.33 -9.95 9.31
CA THR A 54 4.23 -9.37 10.66
C THR A 54 4.56 -7.88 10.64
N ILE A 55 5.60 -7.45 9.91
CA ILE A 55 5.97 -6.03 9.79
C ILE A 55 4.84 -5.22 9.17
N LEU A 56 4.27 -5.69 8.05
CA LEU A 56 3.14 -5.03 7.40
C LEU A 56 1.91 -4.99 8.33
N PHE A 57 1.71 -6.03 9.15
CA PHE A 57 0.61 -6.06 10.11
C PHE A 57 0.79 -5.06 11.25
N VAL A 58 1.98 -4.99 11.83
CA VAL A 58 2.31 -4.02 12.88
C VAL A 58 2.17 -2.59 12.35
N LEU A 59 2.70 -2.30 11.16
CA LEU A 59 2.56 -0.99 10.52
C LEU A 59 1.10 -0.61 10.26
N ALA A 60 0.31 -1.55 9.74
CA ALA A 60 -1.12 -1.32 9.51
C ALA A 60 -1.88 -1.05 10.82
N THR A 61 -1.52 -1.73 11.91
CA THR A 61 -2.11 -1.53 13.24
C THR A 61 -1.73 -0.17 13.80
N ALA A 62 -0.45 0.21 13.72
CA ALA A 62 0.05 1.50 14.17
C ALA A 62 -0.63 2.67 13.44
N HIS A 63 -0.82 2.55 12.12
CA HIS A 63 -1.53 3.55 11.32
C HIS A 63 -2.98 3.75 11.82
N LEU A 64 -3.71 2.66 12.02
CA LEU A 64 -5.10 2.70 12.51
C LEU A 64 -5.20 3.32 13.91
N VAL A 65 -4.25 3.01 14.79
CA VAL A 65 -4.21 3.59 16.15
C VAL A 65 -3.97 5.09 16.10
N ILE A 66 -3.05 5.55 15.25
CA ILE A 66 -2.79 6.99 15.06
C ILE A 66 -4.02 7.69 14.50
N ASP A 67 -4.70 7.09 13.52
CA ASP A 67 -5.95 7.64 12.96
C ASP A 67 -7.06 7.74 13.99
N PHE A 68 -7.21 6.73 14.84
CA PHE A 68 -8.17 6.75 15.93
C PHE A 68 -7.88 7.84 16.97
N VAL A 69 -6.61 7.97 17.39
CA VAL A 69 -6.19 9.02 18.34
C VAL A 69 -6.42 10.41 17.75
N ARG A 70 -6.06 10.62 16.47
CA ARG A 70 -6.25 11.90 15.79
C ARG A 70 -7.73 12.32 15.70
N ILE A 71 -8.64 11.35 15.52
CA ILE A 71 -10.08 11.62 15.53
C ILE A 71 -10.57 11.95 16.93
N LEU A 72 -10.11 11.25 17.96
CA LEU A 72 -10.45 11.59 19.34
C LEU A 72 -9.97 13.00 19.70
N ASP A 73 -8.73 13.33 19.38
CA ASP A 73 -8.15 14.67 19.63
C ASP A 73 -8.95 15.75 18.90
N GLY A 74 -9.21 15.56 17.61
CA GLY A 74 -9.92 16.55 16.79
C GLY A 74 -11.40 16.73 17.16
N PHE A 75 -12.12 15.66 17.49
CA PHE A 75 -13.58 15.74 17.76
C PHE A 75 -13.95 15.94 19.23
N VAL A 76 -13.13 15.45 20.17
CA VAL A 76 -13.48 15.43 21.60
C VAL A 76 -12.67 16.44 22.40
N TYR A 77 -11.37 16.55 22.13
CA TYR A 77 -10.45 17.31 22.99
C TYR A 77 -10.12 18.71 22.47
N GLU A 78 -10.35 19.01 21.19
CA GLU A 78 -10.07 20.34 20.62
C GLU A 78 -11.21 21.34 20.89
N PRO A 79 -11.00 22.38 21.73
CA PRO A 79 -12.03 23.37 22.05
C PRO A 79 -12.38 24.29 20.87
N GLY A 80 -11.49 24.42 19.88
CA GLY A 80 -11.73 25.16 18.63
C GLY A 80 -12.52 24.39 17.57
N GLY A 81 -12.86 23.12 17.84
CA GLY A 81 -13.57 22.23 16.95
C GLY A 81 -12.68 21.51 15.92
N PRO A 82 -13.17 20.42 15.31
CA PRO A 82 -12.39 19.51 14.48
C PRO A 82 -11.75 20.17 13.27
N MET A 83 -12.40 21.18 12.69
CA MET A 83 -11.85 21.89 11.52
C MET A 83 -10.53 22.61 11.83
N VAL A 84 -10.35 23.17 13.03
CA VAL A 84 -9.12 23.86 13.42
C VAL A 84 -7.98 22.85 13.57
N TYR A 85 -8.25 21.74 14.25
CA TYR A 85 -7.28 20.66 14.44
C TYR A 85 -6.86 20.02 13.11
N PHE A 86 -7.81 19.66 12.25
CA PHE A 86 -7.51 19.02 10.97
C PHE A 86 -6.89 19.98 9.94
N SER A 87 -7.08 21.29 10.09
CA SER A 87 -6.40 22.31 9.26
C SER A 87 -4.90 22.45 9.58
N ASN A 88 -4.47 22.01 10.77
CA ASN A 88 -3.08 22.05 11.18
C ASN A 88 -2.29 20.83 10.64
N ILE A 89 -1.85 20.97 9.40
CA ILE A 89 -1.12 19.93 8.67
C ILE A 89 0.30 19.69 9.25
N ALA A 90 0.85 20.64 9.99
CA ALA A 90 2.15 20.49 10.67
C ALA A 90 2.08 19.66 11.96
N HIS A 91 0.90 19.14 12.33
CA HIS A 91 0.76 18.36 13.55
C HIS A 91 1.60 17.07 13.49
N PRO A 92 2.40 16.74 14.51
CA PRO A 92 3.32 15.61 14.48
C PRO A 92 2.64 14.26 14.22
N LEU A 93 1.38 14.10 14.64
CA LEU A 93 0.58 12.91 14.36
C LEU A 93 0.25 12.75 12.86
N PHE A 94 0.00 13.84 12.14
CA PHE A 94 -0.27 13.80 10.70
C PHE A 94 1.00 13.46 9.91
N THR A 95 2.14 14.02 10.31
CA THR A 95 3.45 13.65 9.76
C THR A 95 3.78 12.18 10.05
N ALA A 96 3.54 11.70 11.28
CA ALA A 96 3.77 10.30 11.64
C ALA A 96 2.90 9.34 10.82
N LYS A 97 1.62 9.66 10.60
CA LYS A 97 0.73 8.91 9.69
C LYS A 97 1.33 8.82 8.29
N THR A 98 1.76 9.96 7.75
CA THR A 98 2.33 10.04 6.40
C THR A 98 3.64 9.25 6.27
N VAL A 99 4.50 9.28 7.28
CA VAL A 99 5.73 8.47 7.32
C VAL A 99 5.40 6.98 7.31
N LEU A 100 4.47 6.53 8.16
CA LEU A 100 4.04 5.13 8.18
C LEU A 100 3.47 4.70 6.84
N TYR A 101 2.66 5.56 6.20
CA TYR A 101 2.12 5.36 4.87
C TYR A 101 3.22 5.14 3.82
N VAL A 102 4.21 6.04 3.78
CA VAL A 102 5.34 5.97 2.84
C VAL A 102 6.14 4.69 3.08
N THR A 103 6.51 4.41 4.34
CA THR A 103 7.27 3.21 4.70
C THR A 103 6.51 1.93 4.32
N GLN A 104 5.21 1.84 4.60
CA GLN A 104 4.40 0.68 4.23
C GLN A 104 4.34 0.47 2.72
N THR A 105 4.21 1.55 1.95
CA THR A 105 4.19 1.52 0.48
C THR A 105 5.53 1.04 -0.09
N LEU A 106 6.65 1.55 0.43
CA LEU A 106 8.00 1.15 0.01
C LEU A 106 8.28 -0.32 0.31
N ILE A 107 7.86 -0.83 1.48
CA ILE A 107 7.96 -2.26 1.79
C ILE A 107 7.12 -3.06 0.78
N GLY A 108 5.93 -2.59 0.45
CA GLY A 108 5.06 -3.21 -0.55
C GLY A 108 5.72 -3.28 -1.94
N ASP A 109 6.34 -2.20 -2.40
CA ASP A 109 7.04 -2.14 -3.68
C ASP A 109 8.28 -3.04 -3.68
N GLY A 110 9.09 -2.99 -2.62
CA GLY A 110 10.26 -3.85 -2.43
C GLY A 110 9.90 -5.34 -2.44
N VAL A 111 8.76 -5.72 -1.86
CA VAL A 111 8.24 -7.09 -1.92
C VAL A 111 7.89 -7.50 -3.35
N MET A 112 7.31 -6.61 -4.17
CA MET A 112 7.02 -6.93 -5.57
C MET A 112 8.31 -7.14 -6.37
N ILE A 113 9.30 -6.27 -6.18
CA ILE A 113 10.62 -6.39 -6.83
C ILE A 113 11.32 -7.69 -6.43
N TRP A 114 11.28 -8.04 -5.13
CA TRP A 114 11.81 -9.30 -4.64
C TRP A 114 11.13 -10.51 -5.29
N ARG A 115 9.82 -10.44 -5.56
CA ARG A 115 9.11 -11.51 -6.29
C ARG A 115 9.58 -11.60 -7.74
N CYS A 116 9.76 -10.47 -8.44
CA CYS A 116 10.33 -10.46 -9.79
C CYS A 116 11.70 -11.16 -9.82
N TYR A 117 12.57 -10.85 -8.85
CA TYR A 117 13.89 -11.46 -8.71
C TYR A 117 13.84 -12.99 -8.54
N MET A 118 12.95 -13.47 -7.68
CA MET A 118 12.78 -14.90 -7.44
C MET A 118 12.26 -15.63 -8.69
N VAL A 119 11.36 -15.00 -9.46
CA VAL A 119 10.79 -15.59 -10.68
C VAL A 119 11.81 -15.65 -11.84
N TYR A 120 12.76 -14.71 -11.89
CA TYR A 120 13.85 -14.70 -12.86
C TYR A 120 15.10 -15.48 -12.41
N ASN A 121 14.93 -16.42 -11.47
CA ASN A 121 15.99 -17.28 -10.96
C ASN A 121 17.22 -16.49 -10.45
N LYS A 122 16.97 -15.41 -9.69
CA LYS A 122 17.99 -14.59 -9.04
C LYS A 122 18.91 -13.77 -9.96
N LYS A 123 18.49 -13.46 -11.18
CA LYS A 123 19.24 -12.56 -12.09
C LYS A 123 19.12 -11.09 -11.64
N LEU A 124 20.25 -10.48 -11.27
CA LEU A 124 20.31 -9.12 -10.69
C LEU A 124 19.91 -8.02 -11.69
N TRP A 125 20.12 -8.22 -12.99
CA TRP A 125 19.80 -7.22 -14.02
C TRP A 125 18.29 -6.86 -14.04
N VAL A 126 17.43 -7.80 -13.67
CA VAL A 126 15.97 -7.59 -13.60
C VAL A 126 15.56 -6.67 -12.44
N ILE A 127 16.37 -6.59 -11.38
CA ILE A 127 16.11 -5.70 -10.25
C ILE A 127 16.70 -4.30 -10.49
N ALA A 128 17.77 -4.17 -11.28
CA ALA A 128 18.52 -2.92 -11.37
C ALA A 128 17.62 -1.70 -11.67
N VAL A 129 16.76 -1.82 -12.67
CA VAL A 129 15.83 -0.74 -13.05
C VAL A 129 14.79 -0.48 -11.94
N PRO A 130 13.92 -1.42 -11.53
CA PRO A 130 12.90 -1.13 -10.53
C PRO A 130 13.48 -0.82 -9.13
N GLY A 131 14.69 -1.30 -8.82
CA GLY A 131 15.41 -0.98 -7.59
C GLY A 131 15.85 0.47 -7.54
N ILE A 132 16.37 1.02 -8.65
CA ILE A 132 16.69 2.45 -8.75
C ILE A 132 15.40 3.28 -8.63
N VAL A 133 14.33 2.89 -9.33
CA VAL A 133 13.02 3.57 -9.24
C VAL A 133 12.50 3.56 -7.80
N LEU A 134 12.66 2.46 -7.06
CA LEU A 134 12.28 2.36 -5.64
C LEU A 134 13.04 3.35 -4.76
N LEU A 135 14.36 3.51 -4.98
CA LEU A 135 15.16 4.45 -4.21
C LEU A 135 14.74 5.90 -4.48
N VAL A 136 14.50 6.25 -5.74
CA VAL A 136 13.97 7.57 -6.11
C VAL A 136 12.59 7.80 -5.48
N ASN A 137 11.72 6.77 -5.50
CA ASN A 137 10.41 6.83 -4.86
C ASN A 137 10.51 7.03 -3.33
N ALA A 138 11.48 6.37 -2.69
CA ALA A 138 11.73 6.54 -1.26
C ALA A 138 12.16 7.97 -0.92
N CYS A 139 13.09 8.53 -1.68
CA CYS A 139 13.51 9.92 -1.52
C CYS A 139 12.31 10.87 -1.69
N ALA A 140 11.52 10.71 -2.75
CA ALA A 140 10.33 11.53 -2.98
C ALA A 140 9.33 11.45 -1.81
N GLY A 141 9.05 10.24 -1.30
CA GLY A 141 8.12 10.04 -0.18
C GLY A 141 8.59 10.67 1.14
N TYR A 142 9.87 10.56 1.48
CA TYR A 142 10.40 11.18 2.70
C TYR A 142 10.56 12.71 2.56
N LEU A 143 10.81 13.21 1.36
CA LEU A 143 10.78 14.66 1.08
C LEU A 143 9.37 15.23 1.31
N VAL A 144 8.31 14.51 0.91
CA VAL A 144 6.93 14.91 1.25
C VAL A 144 6.77 15.05 2.77
N CYS A 145 7.27 14.08 3.54
CA CYS A 145 7.18 14.12 5.01
C CYS A 145 7.95 15.31 5.61
N TYR A 146 9.12 15.63 5.04
CA TYR A 146 9.94 16.76 5.47
C TYR A 146 9.26 18.11 5.22
N GLU A 147 8.75 18.30 4.00
CA GLU A 147 8.00 19.50 3.60
C GLU A 147 6.73 19.68 4.44
N LEU A 148 6.06 18.57 4.78
CA LEU A 148 4.88 18.58 5.63
C LEU A 148 5.19 19.00 7.07
N SER A 149 6.34 18.58 7.59
CA SER A 149 6.80 18.92 8.92
C SER A 149 7.24 20.38 9.06
N HIS A 150 7.55 21.06 7.95
CA HIS A 150 7.96 22.47 7.92
C HIS A 150 6.88 23.37 7.28
N ALA A 151 5.67 22.85 7.05
CA ALA A 151 4.60 23.59 6.42
C ALA A 151 4.15 24.78 7.28
N THR A 152 4.09 25.96 6.67
CA THR A 152 3.59 27.18 7.32
C THR A 152 2.09 27.05 7.63
N HIS A 153 1.65 27.57 8.77
CA HIS A 153 0.23 27.55 9.17
C HIS A 153 -0.68 28.12 8.07
N GLY A 154 -1.65 27.32 7.61
CA GLY A 154 -2.64 27.72 6.60
C GLY A 154 -2.36 27.23 5.17
N THR A 155 -1.22 26.57 4.89
CA THR A 155 -0.96 25.95 3.58
C THR A 155 -1.55 24.54 3.51
N THR A 156 -2.23 24.22 2.42
CA THR A 156 -2.81 22.88 2.21
C THR A 156 -1.76 21.87 1.71
N VAL A 157 -1.97 20.58 1.97
CA VAL A 157 -1.13 19.47 1.45
C VAL A 157 -0.96 19.57 -0.07
N PHE A 158 -2.00 20.07 -0.75
CA PHE A 158 -2.05 20.31 -2.19
C PHE A 158 -1.10 21.40 -2.70
N GLN A 159 -0.66 22.32 -1.84
CA GLN A 159 0.24 23.41 -2.23
C GLN A 159 1.69 23.15 -1.84
N THR A 160 1.91 22.55 -0.67
CA THR A 160 3.27 22.39 -0.12
C THR A 160 4.04 21.23 -0.77
N ALA A 161 3.37 20.14 -1.15
CA ALA A 161 4.06 18.92 -1.59
C ALA A 161 3.49 18.30 -2.88
N ALA A 162 2.71 19.04 -3.67
CA ALA A 162 1.98 18.49 -4.82
C ALA A 162 2.86 17.76 -5.85
N SER A 163 3.98 18.36 -6.25
CA SER A 163 4.87 17.76 -7.25
C SER A 163 5.51 16.46 -6.74
N TRP A 164 5.91 16.43 -5.46
CA TRP A 164 6.51 15.25 -4.84
C TRP A 164 5.49 14.14 -4.62
N ILE A 165 4.27 14.48 -4.20
CA ILE A 165 3.15 13.54 -4.04
C ILE A 165 2.78 12.90 -5.38
N ALA A 166 2.63 13.71 -6.44
CA ALA A 166 2.33 13.20 -7.78
C ALA A 166 3.45 12.29 -8.31
N THR A 167 4.71 12.66 -8.05
CA THR A 167 5.88 11.84 -8.39
C THR A 167 5.87 10.51 -7.64
N PHE A 168 5.60 10.52 -6.34
CA PHE A 168 5.53 9.32 -5.51
C PHE A 168 4.46 8.34 -5.99
N PHE A 169 3.25 8.83 -6.26
CA PHE A 169 2.17 7.99 -6.79
C PHE A 169 2.49 7.43 -8.18
N SER A 170 3.04 8.27 -9.06
CA SER A 170 3.39 7.86 -10.43
C SER A 170 4.49 6.80 -10.46
N LEU A 171 5.54 6.97 -9.65
CA LEU A 171 6.63 5.99 -9.55
C LEU A 171 6.13 4.67 -8.93
N THR A 172 5.34 4.74 -7.87
CA THR A 172 4.72 3.56 -7.25
C THR A 172 3.87 2.78 -8.26
N MET A 173 3.07 3.47 -9.06
CA MET A 173 2.31 2.86 -10.16
C MET A 173 3.22 2.22 -11.20
N ALA A 174 4.24 2.95 -11.65
CA ALA A 174 5.19 2.44 -12.65
C ALA A 174 5.88 1.17 -12.18
N ILE A 175 6.32 1.12 -10.92
CA ILE A 175 6.90 -0.09 -10.30
C ILE A 175 5.89 -1.23 -10.32
N ASN A 176 4.64 -0.98 -9.90
CA ASN A 176 3.63 -2.02 -9.80
C ASN A 176 3.25 -2.60 -11.17
N VAL A 177 3.01 -1.73 -12.16
CA VAL A 177 2.65 -2.13 -13.54
C VAL A 177 3.81 -2.86 -14.20
N SER A 178 5.03 -2.32 -14.13
CA SER A 178 6.22 -2.96 -14.71
C SER A 178 6.51 -4.32 -14.07
N CYS A 179 6.51 -4.41 -12.74
CA CYS A 179 6.73 -5.68 -12.04
C CYS A 179 5.64 -6.70 -12.38
N THR A 180 4.37 -6.28 -12.42
CA THR A 180 3.25 -7.17 -12.75
C THR A 180 3.35 -7.67 -14.18
N ALA A 181 3.68 -6.81 -15.15
CA ALA A 181 3.88 -7.18 -16.54
C ALA A 181 5.05 -8.18 -16.69
N VAL A 182 6.19 -7.90 -16.05
CA VAL A 182 7.37 -8.79 -16.07
C VAL A 182 7.06 -10.16 -15.47
N ILE A 183 6.34 -10.22 -14.35
CA ILE A 183 5.91 -11.48 -13.75
C ILE A 183 4.95 -12.23 -14.68
N ALA A 184 3.95 -11.54 -15.25
CA ALA A 184 2.97 -12.15 -16.14
C ALA A 184 3.61 -12.72 -17.40
N LEU A 185 4.47 -11.95 -18.06
CA LEU A 185 5.21 -12.38 -19.25
C LEU A 185 6.08 -13.61 -18.96
N ARG A 186 6.79 -13.61 -17.83
CA ARG A 186 7.66 -14.74 -17.47
C ARG A 186 6.87 -16.01 -17.18
N ILE A 187 5.72 -15.90 -16.52
CA ILE A 187 4.81 -17.04 -16.28
C ILE A 187 4.24 -17.55 -17.61
N TYR A 188 3.82 -16.65 -18.50
CA TYR A 188 3.31 -17.02 -19.82
C TYR A 188 4.35 -17.76 -20.66
N MET A 189 5.58 -17.21 -20.75
CA MET A 189 6.67 -17.87 -21.46
C MET A 189 6.98 -19.23 -20.86
N SER A 190 7.12 -19.32 -19.52
CA SER A 190 7.44 -20.59 -18.85
C SER A 190 6.33 -21.63 -18.99
N GLY A 191 5.06 -21.22 -19.01
CA GLY A 191 3.92 -22.10 -19.26
C GLY A 191 3.86 -22.58 -20.70
N SER A 192 4.16 -21.69 -21.67
CA SER A 192 4.15 -21.99 -23.11
C SER A 192 5.24 -22.99 -23.48
N LEU A 193 6.43 -22.83 -22.92
CA LEU A 193 7.58 -23.73 -23.14
C LEU A 193 7.34 -25.12 -22.53
N SER A 194 6.56 -25.22 -21.45
CA SER A 194 6.31 -26.47 -20.73
C SER A 194 4.99 -27.15 -21.11
N GLY A 195 4.19 -26.60 -22.03
CA GLY A 195 2.85 -27.10 -22.36
C GLY A 195 1.83 -27.02 -21.21
N SER A 196 2.16 -26.34 -20.11
CA SER A 196 1.38 -26.33 -18.85
C SER A 196 0.73 -24.97 -18.57
N ILE A 197 0.51 -24.15 -19.61
CA ILE A 197 -0.16 -22.83 -19.48
C ILE A 197 -1.45 -22.94 -18.68
N HIS A 198 -2.28 -23.96 -18.93
CA HIS A 198 -3.57 -24.12 -18.26
C HIS A 198 -3.46 -24.28 -16.73
N SER A 199 -2.35 -24.82 -16.20
CA SER A 199 -2.15 -24.95 -14.75
C SER A 199 -1.70 -23.64 -14.09
N LEU A 200 -0.99 -22.78 -14.84
CA LEU A 200 -0.41 -21.51 -14.36
C LEU A 200 -1.32 -20.30 -14.63
N MET A 201 -2.23 -20.41 -15.58
CA MET A 201 -3.18 -19.36 -15.98
C MET A 201 -3.96 -18.75 -14.81
N PRO A 202 -4.45 -19.53 -13.82
CA PRO A 202 -5.19 -18.94 -12.72
C PRO A 202 -4.32 -18.12 -11.77
N ALA A 203 -3.06 -18.51 -11.59
CA ALA A 203 -2.09 -17.72 -10.83
C ALA A 203 -1.75 -16.41 -11.56
N LEU A 204 -1.67 -16.45 -12.90
CA LEU A 204 -1.47 -15.27 -13.74
C LEU A 204 -2.66 -14.32 -13.66
N ILE A 205 -3.90 -14.81 -13.81
CA ILE A 205 -5.13 -14.02 -13.69
C ILE A 205 -5.20 -13.35 -12.32
N ALA A 206 -5.01 -14.10 -11.23
CA ALA A 206 -5.02 -13.53 -9.89
C ALA A 206 -3.94 -12.45 -9.68
N ILE A 207 -2.78 -12.57 -10.36
CA ILE A 207 -1.70 -11.59 -10.27
C ILE A 207 -2.05 -10.29 -11.02
N VAL A 208 -2.61 -10.41 -12.22
CA VAL A 208 -3.01 -9.26 -13.05
C VAL A 208 -4.22 -8.57 -12.43
N GLU A 209 -5.23 -9.33 -12.02
CA GLU A 209 -6.49 -8.82 -11.46
C GLU A 209 -6.26 -7.94 -10.24
N SER A 210 -5.50 -8.41 -9.24
CA SER A 210 -5.24 -7.55 -8.08
C SER A 210 -4.21 -6.45 -8.33
N GLY A 211 -3.49 -6.48 -9.46
CA GLY A 211 -2.52 -5.45 -9.84
C GLY A 211 -3.27 -4.30 -10.46
N ALA A 212 -4.19 -4.63 -11.35
CA ALA A 212 -5.20 -3.73 -11.89
C ALA A 212 -6.05 -3.10 -10.78
N LEU A 213 -6.55 -3.86 -9.80
CA LEU A 213 -7.32 -3.31 -8.67
C LEU A 213 -6.53 -2.28 -7.85
N TYR A 214 -5.24 -2.52 -7.63
CA TYR A 214 -4.38 -1.57 -6.93
C TYR A 214 -4.12 -0.32 -7.79
N SER A 215 -3.74 -0.50 -9.06
CA SER A 215 -3.52 0.59 -9.99
C SER A 215 -4.77 1.43 -10.19
N SER A 216 -5.96 0.84 -10.31
CA SER A 216 -7.22 1.60 -10.42
C SER A 216 -7.51 2.41 -9.17
N GLY A 217 -7.19 1.87 -7.98
CA GLY A 217 -7.33 2.59 -6.71
C GLY A 217 -6.41 3.80 -6.62
N VAL A 218 -5.12 3.63 -6.93
CA VAL A 218 -4.16 4.73 -6.94
C VAL A 218 -4.48 5.75 -8.05
N MET A 219 -5.06 5.31 -9.17
CA MET A 219 -5.48 6.22 -10.24
C MET A 219 -6.67 7.07 -9.81
N GLY A 220 -7.67 6.45 -9.18
CA GLY A 220 -8.79 7.16 -8.58
C GLY A 220 -8.33 8.16 -7.52
N LEU A 221 -7.30 7.80 -6.74
CA LEU A 221 -6.67 8.69 -5.78
C LEU A 221 -5.97 9.88 -6.44
N LEU A 222 -5.17 9.63 -7.47
CA LEU A 222 -4.47 10.67 -8.22
C LEU A 222 -5.47 11.62 -8.89
N ILE A 223 -6.58 11.10 -9.41
CA ILE A 223 -7.67 11.90 -9.98
C ILE A 223 -8.34 12.75 -8.88
N ALA A 224 -8.66 12.17 -7.72
CA ALA A 224 -9.21 12.90 -6.58
C ALA A 224 -8.24 13.99 -6.07
N TYR A 225 -6.93 13.70 -6.09
CA TYR A 225 -5.85 14.62 -5.76
C TYR A 225 -5.81 15.81 -6.72
N CYS A 226 -5.76 15.54 -8.03
CA CYS A 226 -5.75 16.58 -9.07
C CYS A 226 -7.03 17.44 -9.08
N ARG A 227 -8.12 16.95 -8.47
CA ARG A 227 -9.37 17.68 -8.30
C ARG A 227 -9.42 18.53 -7.02
N ASN A 228 -8.34 18.59 -6.22
CA ASN A 228 -8.29 19.30 -4.93
C ASN A 228 -9.47 18.94 -4.01
N SER A 229 -9.88 17.68 -4.01
CA SER A 229 -11.01 17.20 -3.22
C SER A 229 -10.51 16.55 -1.92
N ASN A 230 -11.11 16.95 -0.79
CA ASN A 230 -10.88 16.32 0.52
C ASN A 230 -11.25 14.82 0.55
N GLY A 231 -11.94 14.31 -0.49
CA GLY A 231 -12.17 12.87 -0.66
C GLY A 231 -10.89 12.04 -0.86
N GLN A 232 -9.74 12.68 -1.06
CA GLN A 232 -8.45 12.01 -1.11
C GLN A 232 -8.14 11.25 0.19
N TYR A 233 -8.42 11.81 1.37
CA TYR A 233 -8.10 11.16 2.65
C TYR A 233 -8.77 9.78 2.82
N PRO A 234 -10.11 9.66 2.71
CA PRO A 234 -10.76 8.35 2.77
C PRO A 234 -10.34 7.42 1.63
N ALA A 235 -10.10 7.96 0.42
CA ALA A 235 -9.64 7.15 -0.69
C ALA A 235 -8.21 6.61 -0.48
N LEU A 236 -7.32 7.38 0.16
CA LEU A 236 -5.95 6.98 0.48
C LEU A 236 -5.94 5.78 1.42
N ASP A 237 -6.69 5.89 2.51
CA ASP A 237 -6.73 4.88 3.56
C ASP A 237 -7.32 3.56 3.01
N VAL A 238 -8.36 3.65 2.18
CA VAL A 238 -8.96 2.48 1.51
C VAL A 238 -8.00 1.84 0.48
N VAL A 239 -7.30 2.64 -0.33
CA VAL A 239 -6.38 2.14 -1.37
C VAL A 239 -5.12 1.50 -0.76
N GLN A 240 -4.56 2.10 0.28
CA GLN A 240 -3.40 1.54 0.99
C GLN A 240 -3.72 0.18 1.62
N ARG A 241 -4.90 0.07 2.23
CA ARG A 241 -5.28 -1.13 2.98
C ARG A 241 -5.75 -2.23 2.05
N SER A 242 -6.46 -1.90 0.97
CA SER A 242 -6.76 -2.84 -0.12
C SER A 242 -5.51 -3.40 -0.82
N ARG A 243 -4.42 -2.61 -0.91
CA ARG A 243 -3.11 -3.11 -1.35
C ARG A 243 -2.56 -4.19 -0.42
N SER A 244 -2.62 -3.93 0.88
CA SER A 244 -2.07 -4.82 1.89
C SER A 244 -2.88 -6.13 1.99
N THR A 245 -4.22 -6.04 1.91
CA THR A 245 -5.12 -7.20 1.85
C THR A 245 -4.88 -8.03 0.59
N SER A 246 -4.82 -7.41 -0.59
CA SER A 246 -4.59 -8.12 -1.85
C SER A 246 -3.23 -8.83 -1.88
N MET A 247 -2.17 -8.23 -1.32
CA MET A 247 -0.87 -8.88 -1.18
C MET A 247 -0.92 -10.12 -0.26
N LEU A 248 -1.62 -10.05 0.87
CA LEU A 248 -1.81 -11.21 1.76
C LEU A 248 -2.72 -12.27 1.12
N ALA A 249 -3.84 -11.88 0.54
CA ALA A 249 -4.78 -12.76 -0.15
C ALA A 249 -4.09 -13.55 -1.27
N ARG A 250 -3.28 -12.90 -2.10
CA ARG A 250 -2.46 -13.58 -3.13
C ARG A 250 -1.53 -14.64 -2.54
N ARG A 251 -0.90 -14.35 -1.40
CA ARG A 251 0.05 -15.26 -0.73
C ARG A 251 -0.65 -16.50 -0.15
N VAL A 252 -1.90 -16.33 0.29
CA VAL A 252 -2.77 -17.43 0.74
C VAL A 252 -3.29 -18.24 -0.46
N TRP A 253 -3.81 -17.57 -1.49
CA TRP A 253 -4.46 -18.21 -2.64
C TRP A 253 -3.47 -18.99 -3.52
N THR A 254 -2.27 -18.46 -3.78
CA THR A 254 -1.18 -19.20 -4.46
C THR A 254 -0.70 -20.44 -3.72
N ARG A 255 -1.10 -20.65 -2.45
CA ARG A 255 -0.80 -21.88 -1.69
C ARG A 255 -1.96 -22.85 -1.63
N LEU A 256 -3.22 -22.36 -1.64
CA LEU A 256 -4.40 -23.23 -1.64
C LEU A 256 -4.56 -23.99 -2.97
N ARG A 257 -4.08 -23.42 -4.07
CA ARG A 257 -4.26 -24.00 -5.42
C ARG A 257 -3.16 -24.97 -5.87
N PHE A 258 -2.04 -25.04 -5.15
CA PHE A 258 -0.92 -25.97 -5.43
C PHE A 258 -0.84 -27.09 -4.38
N ARG A 259 -1.99 -27.49 -3.86
CA ARG A 259 -2.19 -28.67 -3.03
C ARG A 259 -3.16 -29.59 -3.74
#